data_AF-H9WGG1-F1
#
_entry.id   AF-H9WGG1-F1
#
_cell.length_a   1.000
_cell.length_b   1.000
_cell.length_c   1.000
_cell.angle_alpha   90.00
_cell.angle_beta   90.00
_cell.angle_gamma   90.00
#
_symmetry.space_group_name_H-M   'P 1'
#
loop_
_entity.id
_entity.type
_entity.pdbx_description
1 polymer ?
#
loop_
_entity_poly.entity_id
_entity_poly.type
_entity_poly.pdbx_seq_one_letter_code
_entity_poly.pdbx_strand_id
1 'polypeptide(L)'
;DSRSMKLFRSALAEFVKEALKPSWREGHMSKEAFKTIVKKAVDKVAGAMQNHQIPKSRGRIDQYVASSERKLTKLVQGYVDKYVRV
;
A
#
# COMPACT_ATOMS: atom_id res chain seq x y z
N ASP A 1 -11.10 -9.61 11.89
CA ASP A 1 -10.27 -9.54 10.68
C ASP A 1 -9.96 -10.95 10.17
N SER A 2 -10.37 -11.30 8.96
CA SER A 2 -10.18 -12.66 8.43
C SER A 2 -8.70 -12.91 8.12
N ARG A 3 -8.23 -14.17 8.21
CA ARG A 3 -6.83 -14.53 7.91
C ARG A 3 -6.38 -14.01 6.54
N SER A 4 -7.28 -14.04 5.56
CA SER A 4 -7.06 -13.51 4.21
C SER A 4 -6.87 -12.00 4.17
N MET A 5 -7.68 -11.23 4.91
CA MET A 5 -7.51 -9.77 4.99
C MET A 5 -6.18 -9.40 5.67
N LYS A 6 -5.74 -10.13 6.70
CA LYS A 6 -4.42 -9.91 7.30
C LYS A 6 -3.27 -10.13 6.30
N LEU A 7 -3.34 -11.22 5.52
CA LEU A 7 -2.36 -11.49 4.46
C LEU A 7 -2.38 -10.42 3.37
N PHE A 8 -3.58 -9.99 2.97
CA PHE A 8 -3.76 -8.95 1.97
C PHE A 8 -3.17 -7.60 2.42
N ARG A 9 -3.50 -7.17 3.64
CA ARG A 9 -2.91 -5.96 4.25
C ARG A 9 -1.38 -6.05 4.33
N SER A 10 -0.84 -7.23 4.65
CA SER A 10 0.61 -7.43 4.72
C SER A 10 1.28 -7.29 3.35
N ALA A 11 0.73 -7.91 2.31
CA ALA A 11 1.27 -7.83 0.96
C ALA A 11 1.21 -6.39 0.40
N LEU A 12 0.09 -5.69 0.65
CA LEU A 12 -0.02 -4.27 0.31
C LEU A 12 1.00 -3.42 1.06
N ALA A 13 1.18 -3.67 2.36
CA ALA A 13 2.16 -2.93 3.14
C ALA A 13 3.58 -3.13 2.61
N GLU A 14 3.93 -4.34 2.17
CA GLU A 14 5.21 -4.63 1.55
C GLU A 14 5.39 -3.86 0.24
N PHE A 15 4.40 -3.93 -0.66
CA PHE A 15 4.41 -3.17 -1.91
C PHE A 15 4.58 -1.66 -1.69
N VAL A 16 3.81 -1.08 -0.75
CA VAL A 16 3.89 0.35 -0.44
C VAL A 16 5.27 0.69 0.16
N LYS A 17 5.81 -0.15 1.06
CA LYS A 17 7.15 0.08 1.61
C LYS A 17 8.22 0.08 0.52
N GLU A 18 8.17 -0.85 -0.43
CA GLU A 18 9.11 -0.88 -1.56
C GLU A 18 8.98 0.37 -2.44
N ALA A 19 7.76 0.81 -2.74
CA ALA A 19 7.52 2.05 -3.50
C ALA A 19 8.04 3.31 -2.76
N LEU A 20 8.00 3.31 -1.42
CA LEU A 20 8.47 4.43 -0.59
C LEU A 20 9.97 4.39 -0.27
N LYS A 21 10.64 3.24 -0.38
CA LYS A 21 12.09 3.09 -0.14
C LYS A 21 12.95 4.14 -0.84
N PRO A 22 12.78 4.46 -2.14
CA PRO A 22 13.60 5.48 -2.79
C PRO A 22 13.42 6.86 -2.13
N SER A 23 12.17 7.31 -1.94
CA SER A 23 11.89 8.59 -1.28
C SER A 23 12.38 8.65 0.18
N TRP A 24 12.36 7.52 0.88
CA TRP A 24 12.92 7.38 2.23
C TRP A 24 14.46 7.50 2.23
N ARG A 25 15.13 6.77 1.33
CA ARG A 25 16.60 6.75 1.25
C ARG A 25 17.18 8.08 0.81
N GLU A 26 16.47 8.81 -0.04
CA GLU A 26 16.84 10.16 -0.47
C GLU A 26 16.67 11.22 0.64
N GLY A 27 16.13 10.84 1.80
CA GLY A 27 15.92 11.77 2.93
C GLY A 27 14.74 12.72 2.73
N HIS A 28 13.95 12.53 1.67
CA HIS A 28 12.77 13.34 1.41
C HIS A 28 11.64 13.09 2.41
N MET A 29 11.72 12.08 3.29
CA MET A 29 10.58 11.65 4.12
C MET A 29 10.96 11.36 5.57
N SER A 30 10.15 11.83 6.51
CA SER A 30 10.28 11.53 7.94
C SER A 30 9.59 10.22 8.34
N LYS A 31 10.08 9.57 9.41
CA LYS A 31 9.63 8.20 9.80
C LYS A 31 8.12 8.14 10.03
N GLU A 32 7.58 9.25 10.49
CA GLU A 32 6.16 9.44 10.73
C GLU A 32 5.37 9.56 9.42
N ALA A 33 5.87 10.33 8.44
CA ALA A 33 5.29 10.39 7.11
C ALA A 33 5.29 9.01 6.44
N PHE A 34 6.41 8.27 6.52
CA PHE A 34 6.50 6.90 6.00
C PHE A 34 5.44 5.98 6.61
N LYS A 35 5.36 5.91 7.94
CA LYS A 35 4.36 5.09 8.64
C LYS A 35 2.93 5.51 8.28
N THR A 36 2.70 6.82 8.18
CA THR A 36 1.39 7.39 7.86
C THR A 36 0.96 7.01 6.44
N ILE A 37 1.84 7.16 5.46
CA ILE A 37 1.55 6.81 4.06
C ILE A 37 1.29 5.31 3.92
N VAL A 38 2.13 4.45 4.51
CA VAL A 38 1.92 2.99 4.49
C VAL A 38 0.54 2.65 5.06
N LYS A 39 0.21 3.19 6.24
CA LYS A 39 -1.09 2.93 6.88
C LYS A 39 -2.25 3.44 6.02
N LYS A 40 -2.20 4.69 5.55
CA LYS A 40 -3.25 5.32 4.74
C LYS A 40 -3.48 4.58 3.43
N ALA A 41 -2.40 4.18 2.75
CA ALA A 41 -2.49 3.45 1.49
C ALA A 41 -3.10 2.06 1.70
N VAL A 42 -2.63 1.31 2.69
CA VAL A 42 -3.17 -0.02 3.02
C VAL A 42 -4.64 0.09 3.42
N ASP A 43 -5.01 1.01 4.32
CA ASP A 43 -6.40 1.18 4.74
C ASP A 43 -7.31 1.63 3.60
N LYS A 44 -6.82 2.49 2.68
CA LYS A 44 -7.59 2.93 1.51
C LYS A 44 -7.87 1.78 0.56
N VAL A 45 -6.88 0.93 0.27
CA VAL A 45 -7.03 -0.21 -0.66
C VAL A 45 -7.83 -1.34 0.00
N ALA A 46 -7.54 -1.65 1.27
CA ALA A 46 -8.30 -2.64 2.04
C ALA A 46 -9.76 -2.21 2.24
N GLY A 47 -10.03 -0.92 2.44
CA GLY A 47 -11.38 -0.38 2.53
C GLY A 47 -12.10 -0.27 1.19
N ALA A 48 -11.38 -0.15 0.07
CA ALA A 48 -11.97 -0.19 -1.26
C ALA A 48 -12.39 -1.61 -1.68
N MET A 49 -11.83 -2.65 -1.05
CA MET A 49 -12.20 -4.04 -1.31
C MET A 49 -13.53 -4.36 -0.63
N GLN A 50 -14.56 -4.64 -1.42
CA GLN A 50 -15.78 -5.26 -0.91
C GLN A 50 -15.45 -6.67 -0.37
N ASN A 51 -16.12 -7.13 0.68
CA ASN A 51 -15.81 -8.40 1.37
C ASN A 51 -15.68 -9.63 0.44
N HIS A 52 -16.37 -9.64 -0.69
CA HIS A 52 -16.32 -10.73 -1.68
C HIS A 52 -15.11 -10.65 -2.62
N GLN A 53 -14.51 -9.48 -2.79
CA GLN A 53 -13.38 -9.23 -3.69
C GLN A 53 -12.02 -9.45 -3.03
N ILE A 54 -11.97 -9.64 -1.70
CA ILE A 54 -10.72 -9.85 -0.98
C ILE A 54 -10.11 -11.18 -1.44
N PRO A 55 -8.92 -11.15 -2.06
CA PRO A 55 -8.28 -12.37 -2.50
C PRO A 55 -7.90 -13.23 -1.29
N LYS A 56 -8.32 -14.50 -1.29
CA LYS A 56 -8.16 -15.40 -0.15
C LYS A 56 -6.82 -16.14 -0.11
N SER A 57 -6.13 -16.22 -1.25
CA SER A 57 -4.85 -16.93 -1.43
C SER A 57 -3.75 -15.97 -1.87
N ARG A 58 -2.49 -16.26 -1.49
CA ARG A 58 -1.31 -15.46 -1.88
C ARG A 58 -1.23 -15.21 -3.38
N GLY A 59 -1.36 -16.24 -4.21
CA GLY A 59 -1.30 -16.07 -5.66
C GLY A 59 -2.35 -15.09 -6.23
N ARG A 60 -3.55 -15.02 -5.66
CA ARG A 60 -4.55 -14.01 -6.07
C ARG A 60 -4.23 -12.62 -5.52
N ILE A 61 -3.62 -12.53 -4.34
CA ILE A 61 -3.15 -11.26 -3.78
C ILE A 61 -2.06 -10.69 -4.70
N ASP A 62 -1.08 -11.51 -5.07
CA ASP A 62 0.03 -11.11 -5.93
C ASP A 62 -0.46 -10.73 -7.32
N GLN A 63 -1.37 -11.52 -7.89
CA GLN A 63 -2.02 -11.19 -9.17
C GLN A 63 -2.79 -9.86 -9.10
N TYR A 64 -3.49 -9.61 -7.99
CA TYR A 64 -4.19 -8.34 -7.77
C TYR A 64 -3.21 -7.17 -7.66
N VAL A 65 -2.13 -7.32 -6.90
CA VAL A 65 -1.09 -6.30 -6.72
C VAL A 65 -0.43 -6.00 -8.06
N ALA A 66 -0.03 -7.02 -8.82
CA ALA A 66 0.54 -6.86 -10.16
C ALA A 66 -0.45 -6.18 -11.13
N SER A 67 -1.70 -6.64 -11.16
CA SER A 67 -2.73 -6.05 -12.04
C SER A 67 -3.07 -4.60 -11.66
N SER A 68 -3.00 -4.30 -10.37
CA SER A 68 -3.30 -2.98 -9.81
C SER A 68 -2.05 -2.13 -9.56
N GLU A 69 -0.87 -2.60 -9.96
CA GLU A 69 0.43 -1.99 -9.60
C GLU A 69 0.45 -0.52 -9.98
N ARG A 70 0.11 -0.20 -11.24
CA ARG A 70 0.03 1.19 -11.71
C ARG A 70 -0.92 2.06 -10.88
N LYS A 71 -2.06 1.51 -10.45
CA LYS A 71 -3.02 2.24 -9.61
C LYS A 71 -2.48 2.42 -8.19
N LEU A 72 -1.87 1.38 -7.62
CA LEU A 72 -1.28 1.41 -6.28
C LEU A 72 -0.12 2.41 -6.23
N THR A 73 0.80 2.36 -7.20
CA THR A 73 1.91 3.31 -7.32
C THR A 73 1.40 4.74 -7.43
N LYS A 74 0.38 5.01 -8.26
CA LYS A 74 -0.21 6.36 -8.37
C LYS A 74 -0.83 6.84 -7.05
N LEU A 75 -1.49 5.94 -6.32
CA LEU A 75 -2.07 6.23 -5.00
C LEU A 75 -0.98 6.52 -3.96
N VAL A 76 0.09 5.73 -3.93
CA VAL A 76 1.25 5.96 -3.05
C VAL A 76 1.90 7.29 -3.38
N GLN A 77 2.15 7.58 -4.66
CA GLN A 77 2.76 8.83 -5.09
C GLN A 77 1.92 10.05 -4.68
N GLY A 78 0.59 9.98 -4.77
CA GLY A 78 -0.29 11.05 -4.31
C GLY A 78 -0.23 11.26 -2.79
N TYR A 79 -0.03 10.20 -2.00
CA TYR A 79 0.21 10.34 -0.56
C TYR A 79 1.61 10.86 -0.25
N VAL A 80 2.64 10.45 -0.99
CA VAL A 80 3.98 11.03 -0.88
C VAL A 80 3.89 12.53 -1.10
N ASP A 81 3.36 12.97 -2.24
CA ASP A 81 3.22 14.39 -2.54
C ASP A 81 2.47 15.15 -1.43
N LYS A 82 1.35 14.60 -0.95
CA LYS A 82 0.56 15.19 0.13
C LYS A 82 1.27 15.28 1.49
N TYR A 83 2.08 14.30 1.86
CA TYR A 83 2.66 14.19 3.22
C TYR A 83 4.15 14.57 3.27
N VAL A 84 4.82 14.70 2.13
CA VAL A 84 6.25 15.00 2.01
C VAL A 84 6.50 16.38 1.41
N ARG A 85 5.74 16.79 0.39
CA ARG A 85 5.97 18.05 -0.33
C ARG A 85 5.11 19.21 0.21
N VAL A 86 4.80 19.20 1.51
CA VAL A 86 4.09 20.29 2.19
C VAL A 86 4.93 21.57 2.17
#